data_AF-A0A919X3G7-F1
#
_entry.id   AF-A0A919X3G7-F1
#
_cell.length_a   1.000
_cell.length_b   1.000
_cell.length_c   1.000
_cell.angle_alpha   90.00
_cell.angle_beta   90.00
_cell.angle_gamma   90.00
#
_symmetry.space_group_name_H-M   'P 1'
#
loop_
_entity.id
_entity.type
_entity.pdbx_description
1 polymer ?
#
loop_
_entity_poly.entity_id
_entity_poly.type
_entity_poly.pdbx_seq_one_letter_code
_entity_poly.pdbx_strand_id
1 'polypeptide(L)'
;MAPLNLNAKKYVISTAFATTLALTPMVGSSVFASAGSSAGDITYEESNLPAIHEGQATEEAPAATINTSLIQQGDIGSHVEDLQSTLQAQGYYSYNIDGIFGDITEQAVRDFQADHQLQVDGIVGTNTSNALALPAASNETAEEPAEEGNIIIEETDNTNDSSSNEAETVPSATAANVVAAAESVLGVPYQWGGTTASGLDSSGFINYVFNQVGVDISRTHREMWVNDGVHVDSPSIGDVVFFEGTYDVEGASHSGIYIGNNQMIHAGDEGVVVADMSIDYWQNHYIGAKSFIQ
;
A
#
# COMPACT_ATOMS: atom_id res chain seq x y z
N MET A 1 33.70 -42.42 20.38
CA MET A 1 32.27 -42.59 20.09
C MET A 1 31.49 -41.87 21.18
N ALA A 2 30.75 -40.83 20.84
CA ALA A 2 29.85 -40.10 21.74
C ALA A 2 28.40 -40.34 21.27
N PRO A 3 27.41 -40.52 22.16
CA PRO A 3 26.04 -40.80 21.74
C PRO A 3 25.28 -39.53 21.36
N LEU A 4 24.46 -39.68 20.31
CA LEU A 4 23.46 -38.74 19.81
C LEU A 4 22.36 -38.50 20.86
N ASN A 5 22.01 -37.23 21.10
CA ASN A 5 20.82 -36.85 21.85
C ASN A 5 19.72 -36.47 20.85
N LEU A 6 18.73 -37.36 20.69
CA LEU A 6 17.59 -37.21 19.81
C LEU A 6 16.42 -36.67 20.65
N ASN A 7 16.11 -35.38 20.54
CA ASN A 7 14.93 -34.80 21.16
C ASN A 7 13.91 -34.43 20.08
N ALA A 8 13.14 -35.42 19.65
CA ALA A 8 12.02 -35.24 18.73
C ALA A 8 10.84 -34.60 19.49
N LYS A 9 10.52 -33.33 19.19
CA LYS A 9 9.26 -32.71 19.61
C LYS A 9 8.12 -33.21 18.71
N LYS A 10 7.10 -33.76 19.37
CA LYS A 10 5.86 -34.26 18.77
C LYS A 10 5.07 -33.11 18.15
N TYR A 11 4.74 -33.23 16.87
CA TYR A 11 3.79 -32.36 16.18
C TYR A 11 2.36 -32.77 16.54
N VAL A 12 1.53 -31.80 16.97
CA VAL A 12 0.08 -31.94 17.01
C VAL A 12 -0.45 -31.30 15.73
N ILE A 13 -0.95 -32.12 14.82
CA ILE A 13 -1.57 -31.67 13.58
C ILE A 13 -3.01 -31.29 13.95
N SER A 14 -3.33 -29.99 13.88
CA SER A 14 -4.70 -29.51 14.10
C SER A 14 -5.50 -29.69 12.81
N THR A 15 -6.51 -30.55 12.85
CA THR A 15 -7.38 -30.88 11.72
C THR A 15 -8.33 -29.71 11.43
N ALA A 16 -8.27 -29.12 10.24
CA ALA A 16 -9.27 -28.15 9.79
C ALA A 16 -10.59 -28.86 9.45
N PHE A 17 -11.72 -28.31 9.92
CA PHE A 17 -13.05 -28.74 9.53
C PHE A 17 -13.35 -28.26 8.11
N ALA A 18 -13.48 -29.20 7.15
CA ALA A 18 -14.03 -28.93 5.83
C ALA A 18 -15.55 -28.98 5.89
N THR A 19 -16.22 -27.82 5.95
CA THR A 19 -17.66 -27.71 5.71
C THR A 19 -17.91 -27.69 4.21
N THR A 20 -18.43 -28.80 3.68
CA THR A 20 -18.84 -28.93 2.28
C THR A 20 -20.10 -28.12 2.01
N LEU A 21 -20.01 -27.09 1.16
CA LEU A 21 -21.18 -26.42 0.57
C LEU A 21 -21.55 -27.15 -0.73
N ALA A 22 -22.74 -27.74 -0.79
CA ALA A 22 -23.24 -28.41 -1.98
C ALA A 22 -23.81 -27.39 -2.97
N LEU A 23 -23.20 -27.26 -4.16
CA LEU A 23 -23.80 -26.55 -5.29
C LEU A 23 -24.75 -27.49 -6.06
N THR A 24 -26.05 -27.18 -6.04
CA THR A 24 -27.01 -27.74 -6.99
C THR A 24 -26.89 -27.02 -8.34
N PRO A 25 -26.76 -27.74 -9.48
CA PRO A 25 -26.83 -27.11 -10.79
C PRO A 25 -28.29 -26.84 -11.19
N MET A 26 -28.60 -25.58 -11.50
CA MET A 26 -29.85 -25.20 -12.17
C MET A 26 -29.67 -25.37 -13.68
N VAL A 27 -30.36 -26.34 -14.26
CA VAL A 27 -30.46 -26.54 -15.71
C VAL A 27 -31.57 -25.63 -16.25
N GLY A 28 -31.29 -24.85 -17.30
CA GLY A 28 -32.27 -23.96 -17.92
C GLY A 28 -31.93 -23.57 -19.36
N SER A 29 -32.11 -24.53 -20.27
CA SER A 29 -32.54 -24.41 -21.67
C SER A 29 -31.89 -23.36 -22.61
N SER A 30 -31.18 -23.91 -23.60
CA SER A 30 -30.83 -23.31 -24.89
C SER A 30 -32.01 -22.72 -25.66
N VAL A 31 -31.84 -21.52 -26.23
CA VAL A 31 -32.56 -21.05 -27.43
C VAL A 31 -31.58 -20.43 -28.44
N PHE A 32 -31.91 -20.65 -29.71
CA PHE A 32 -31.06 -20.53 -30.90
C PHE A 32 -30.66 -19.10 -31.29
N ALA A 33 -29.55 -19.04 -32.04
CA ALA A 33 -28.99 -17.88 -32.72
C ALA A 33 -29.91 -17.22 -33.76
N SER A 34 -29.72 -15.91 -33.98
CA SER A 34 -29.93 -15.27 -35.28
C SER A 34 -29.01 -14.05 -35.41
N ALA A 35 -28.16 -14.06 -36.43
CA ALA A 35 -27.33 -12.94 -36.85
C ALA A 35 -28.17 -11.83 -37.49
N GLY A 36 -27.74 -10.58 -37.34
CA GLY A 36 -28.31 -9.41 -38.01
C GLY A 36 -27.41 -8.19 -37.85
N SER A 37 -26.61 -7.92 -38.88
CA SER A 37 -25.82 -6.69 -39.07
C SER A 37 -26.72 -5.46 -39.17
N SER A 38 -26.36 -4.35 -38.51
CA SER A 38 -26.53 -3.01 -39.08
C SER A 38 -25.70 -1.98 -38.32
N ALA A 39 -24.87 -1.26 -39.07
CA ALA A 39 -24.28 0.01 -38.67
C ALA A 39 -25.38 1.03 -38.33
N GLY A 40 -25.10 1.90 -37.36
CA GLY A 40 -26.00 2.95 -36.90
C GLY A 40 -25.20 4.00 -36.14
N ASP A 41 -24.79 5.00 -36.91
CA ASP A 41 -24.31 6.33 -36.51
C ASP A 41 -25.22 6.95 -35.42
N ILE A 42 -24.64 7.50 -34.36
CA ILE A 42 -25.37 8.27 -33.34
C ILE A 42 -24.75 9.66 -33.21
N THR A 43 -25.35 10.56 -33.96
CA THR A 43 -25.35 12.01 -33.79
C THR A 43 -25.99 12.38 -32.45
N TYR A 44 -25.32 13.22 -31.66
CA TYR A 44 -25.89 13.82 -30.46
C TYR A 44 -26.68 15.07 -30.86
N GLU A 45 -27.99 15.01 -30.67
CA GLU A 45 -28.91 16.15 -30.86
C GLU A 45 -28.82 17.13 -29.69
N GLU A 46 -28.81 18.39 -30.10
CA GLU A 46 -28.70 19.62 -29.34
C GLU A 46 -30.10 20.14 -28.96
N SER A 47 -30.32 20.55 -27.70
CA SER A 47 -31.19 21.69 -27.30
C SER A 47 -31.56 21.67 -25.80
N ASN A 48 -30.97 22.60 -25.04
CA ASN A 48 -31.68 23.71 -24.38
C ASN A 48 -30.80 24.36 -23.29
N LEU A 49 -30.17 25.47 -23.64
CA LEU A 49 -29.64 26.47 -22.71
C LEU A 49 -30.58 27.68 -22.72
N PRO A 50 -31.04 28.22 -21.58
CA PRO A 50 -31.55 29.58 -21.54
C PRO A 50 -30.39 30.60 -21.45
N ALA A 51 -30.64 31.76 -22.04
CA ALA A 51 -29.68 32.80 -22.37
C ALA A 51 -28.94 33.44 -21.19
N ILE A 52 -27.65 33.70 -21.43
CA ILE A 52 -26.70 34.50 -20.67
C ILE A 52 -27.08 35.99 -20.67
N HIS A 53 -27.04 36.61 -19.48
CA HIS A 53 -26.99 38.06 -19.30
C HIS A 53 -25.57 38.42 -18.85
N GLU A 54 -24.91 39.30 -19.63
CA GLU A 54 -23.56 39.81 -19.37
C GLU A 54 -23.47 40.60 -18.05
N GLY A 55 -22.39 40.38 -17.29
CA GLY A 55 -22.08 41.20 -16.12
C GLY A 55 -20.91 40.71 -15.26
N GLN A 56 -19.70 41.17 -15.63
CA GLN A 56 -18.50 41.39 -14.81
C GLN A 56 -17.77 40.20 -14.16
N ALA A 57 -16.51 40.06 -14.58
CA ALA A 57 -15.46 39.26 -13.98
C ALA A 57 -15.08 39.74 -12.58
N THR A 58 -15.12 38.80 -11.64
CA THR A 58 -14.15 38.68 -10.55
C THR A 58 -13.60 37.27 -10.63
N GLU A 59 -12.33 37.17 -10.99
CA GLU A 59 -11.57 35.94 -11.16
C GLU A 59 -11.18 35.42 -9.76
N GLU A 60 -12.07 34.67 -9.12
CA GLU A 60 -11.68 33.73 -8.06
C GLU A 60 -11.48 32.36 -8.70
N ALA A 61 -10.27 31.81 -8.52
CA ALA A 61 -9.93 30.46 -8.92
C ALA A 61 -10.93 29.46 -8.29
N PRO A 62 -11.37 28.40 -9.01
CA PRO A 62 -12.30 27.44 -8.44
C PRO A 62 -11.58 26.66 -7.34
N ALA A 63 -11.98 26.91 -6.10
CA ALA A 63 -11.67 26.04 -4.98
C ALA A 63 -12.13 24.62 -5.34
N ALA A 64 -11.22 23.66 -5.25
CA ALA A 64 -11.51 22.26 -5.46
C ALA A 64 -12.68 21.84 -4.56
N THR A 65 -13.76 21.38 -5.17
CA THR A 65 -14.82 20.66 -4.45
C THR A 65 -14.23 19.31 -4.03
N ILE A 66 -13.73 19.21 -2.80
CA ILE A 66 -13.33 17.93 -2.23
C ILE A 66 -14.62 17.12 -2.01
N ASN A 67 -14.82 16.07 -2.82
CA ASN A 67 -15.89 15.10 -2.58
C ASN A 67 -15.49 14.24 -1.37
N THR A 68 -15.84 14.68 -0.17
CA THR A 68 -15.48 14.07 1.13
C THR A 68 -16.20 12.75 1.45
N SER A 69 -16.50 11.90 0.47
CA SER A 69 -17.28 10.66 0.71
C SER A 69 -16.59 9.37 0.27
N LEU A 70 -15.33 9.43 -0.15
CA LEU A 70 -14.57 8.26 -0.56
C LEU A 70 -13.30 8.18 0.27
N ILE A 71 -13.13 7.09 1.02
CA ILE A 71 -11.85 6.74 1.64
C ILE A 71 -11.34 5.48 0.95
N GLN A 72 -10.13 5.51 0.43
CA GLN A 72 -9.54 4.43 -0.36
C GLN A 72 -8.04 4.32 -0.14
N GLN A 73 -7.44 3.29 -0.76
CA GLN A 73 -6.00 3.06 -0.69
C GLN A 73 -5.19 4.29 -1.11
N GLY A 74 -4.18 4.61 -0.31
CA GLY A 74 -3.31 5.77 -0.45
C GLY A 74 -3.76 7.02 0.31
N ASP A 75 -4.99 7.05 0.82
CA ASP A 75 -5.42 8.15 1.66
C ASP A 75 -4.68 8.13 3.01
N ILE A 76 -4.42 9.31 3.55
CA ILE A 76 -3.75 9.50 4.84
C ILE A 76 -4.48 10.58 5.65
N GLY A 77 -4.54 10.42 6.96
CA GLY A 77 -4.96 11.46 7.89
C GLY A 77 -6.06 11.02 8.85
N SER A 78 -6.63 11.98 9.57
CA SER A 78 -7.60 11.74 10.64
C SER A 78 -8.84 10.95 10.20
N HIS A 79 -9.30 11.13 8.96
CA HIS A 79 -10.43 10.36 8.44
C HIS A 79 -10.10 8.87 8.24
N VAL A 80 -8.84 8.52 7.99
CA VAL A 80 -8.37 7.14 7.97
C VAL A 80 -8.19 6.61 9.38
N GLU A 81 -7.72 7.44 10.33
CA GLU A 81 -7.65 7.08 11.74
C GLU A 81 -9.05 6.74 12.30
N ASP A 82 -10.06 7.54 11.97
CA ASP A 82 -11.46 7.31 12.32
C ASP A 82 -11.97 5.98 11.74
N LEU A 83 -11.63 5.71 10.48
CA LEU A 83 -11.94 4.44 9.82
C LEU A 83 -11.29 3.25 10.52
N GLN A 84 -9.98 3.31 10.76
CA GLN A 84 -9.20 2.25 11.41
C GLN A 84 -9.70 2.00 12.84
N SER A 85 -9.98 3.08 13.59
CA SER A 85 -10.59 3.03 14.93
C SER A 85 -11.95 2.33 14.90
N THR A 86 -12.78 2.66 13.91
CA THR A 86 -14.11 2.06 13.74
C THR A 86 -14.02 0.59 13.37
N LEU A 87 -13.17 0.23 12.40
CA LEU A 87 -12.91 -1.16 12.02
C LEU A 87 -12.35 -1.96 13.20
N GLN A 88 -11.50 -1.34 14.03
CA GLN A 88 -10.95 -1.95 15.24
C GLN A 88 -12.02 -2.21 16.28
N ALA A 89 -12.91 -1.25 16.53
CA ALA A 89 -14.04 -1.41 17.44
C ALA A 89 -15.01 -2.52 16.98
N GLN A 90 -15.13 -2.72 15.67
CA GLN A 90 -15.97 -3.77 15.06
C GLN A 90 -15.24 -5.12 14.91
N GLY A 91 -13.95 -5.19 15.25
CA GLY A 91 -13.15 -6.42 15.22
C GLY A 91 -12.50 -6.78 13.89
N TYR A 92 -12.52 -5.86 12.90
CA TYR A 92 -11.89 -6.05 11.58
C TYR A 92 -10.45 -5.51 11.51
N TYR A 93 -10.01 -4.71 12.49
CA TYR A 93 -8.68 -4.10 12.49
C TYR A 93 -7.97 -4.28 13.85
N SER A 94 -6.91 -5.09 13.90
CA SER A 94 -6.19 -5.41 15.14
C SER A 94 -4.84 -4.71 15.30
N TYR A 95 -4.53 -3.77 14.42
CA TYR A 95 -3.21 -3.13 14.33
C TYR A 95 -3.22 -1.72 14.92
N ASN A 96 -2.04 -1.10 14.97
CA ASN A 96 -1.92 0.30 15.39
C ASN A 96 -2.64 1.19 14.38
N ILE A 97 -3.32 2.21 14.90
CA ILE A 97 -3.93 3.27 14.11
C ILE A 97 -2.79 4.22 13.73
N ASP A 98 -2.46 4.23 12.44
CA ASP A 98 -1.37 5.04 11.87
C ASP A 98 -1.90 6.11 10.90
N GLY A 99 -3.20 6.12 10.64
CA GLY A 99 -3.84 7.06 9.74
C GLY A 99 -3.51 6.82 8.27
N ILE A 100 -3.00 5.65 7.90
CA ILE A 100 -2.63 5.32 6.51
C ILE A 100 -3.56 4.26 5.96
N PHE A 101 -4.19 4.55 4.82
CA PHE A 101 -5.01 3.58 4.12
C PHE A 101 -4.12 2.73 3.23
N GLY A 102 -3.38 1.83 3.88
CA GLY A 102 -2.54 0.85 3.21
C GLY A 102 -3.26 -0.47 2.96
N ASP A 103 -2.48 -1.48 2.58
CA ASP A 103 -2.96 -2.83 2.27
C ASP A 103 -3.74 -3.47 3.45
N ILE A 104 -3.38 -3.14 4.71
CA ILE A 104 -4.12 -3.57 5.90
C ILE A 104 -5.51 -2.97 5.97
N THR A 105 -5.59 -1.64 5.81
CA THR A 105 -6.84 -0.91 5.95
C THR A 105 -7.77 -1.34 4.82
N GLU A 106 -7.23 -1.53 3.61
CA GLU A 106 -7.96 -2.11 2.49
C GLU A 106 -8.50 -3.51 2.81
N GLN A 107 -7.66 -4.42 3.32
CA GLN A 107 -8.10 -5.77 3.67
C GLN A 107 -9.19 -5.74 4.74
N ALA A 108 -9.03 -4.94 5.79
CA ALA A 108 -10.03 -4.80 6.85
C ALA A 108 -11.36 -4.24 6.32
N VAL A 109 -11.31 -3.31 5.35
CA VAL A 109 -12.51 -2.82 4.66
C VAL A 109 -13.14 -3.92 3.81
N ARG A 110 -12.36 -4.71 3.07
CA ARG A 110 -12.87 -5.84 2.26
C ARG A 110 -13.54 -6.89 3.14
N ASP A 111 -12.93 -7.27 4.26
CA ASP A 111 -13.48 -8.23 5.22
C ASP A 111 -14.81 -7.71 5.79
N PHE A 112 -14.84 -6.44 6.20
CA PHE A 112 -16.07 -5.78 6.65
C PHE A 112 -17.15 -5.79 5.56
N GLN A 113 -16.80 -5.44 4.32
CA GLN A 113 -17.73 -5.43 3.19
C GLN A 113 -18.29 -6.83 2.91
N ALA A 114 -17.44 -7.86 2.93
CA ALA A 114 -17.85 -9.24 2.69
C ALA A 114 -18.85 -9.72 3.75
N ASP A 115 -18.55 -9.47 5.03
CA ASP A 115 -19.41 -9.88 6.15
C ASP A 115 -20.75 -9.13 6.18
N HIS A 116 -20.79 -7.90 5.64
CA HIS A 116 -22.00 -7.08 5.56
C HIS A 116 -22.71 -7.15 4.20
N GLN A 117 -22.31 -8.07 3.31
CA GLN A 117 -22.92 -8.28 1.99
C GLN A 117 -22.90 -7.02 1.11
N LEU A 118 -21.85 -6.21 1.25
CA LEU A 118 -21.58 -5.04 0.43
C LEU A 118 -20.74 -5.44 -0.80
N GLN A 119 -20.55 -4.48 -1.69
CA GLN A 119 -19.55 -4.62 -2.76
C GLN A 119 -18.16 -4.71 -2.13
N VAL A 120 -17.43 -5.80 -2.40
CA VAL A 120 -16.08 -6.04 -1.86
C VAL A 120 -15.04 -5.40 -2.78
N ASP A 121 -15.02 -4.08 -2.81
CA ASP A 121 -14.10 -3.29 -3.64
C ASP A 121 -12.93 -2.70 -2.83
N GLY A 122 -12.93 -2.83 -1.50
CA GLY A 122 -11.91 -2.25 -0.62
C GLY A 122 -12.03 -0.73 -0.48
N ILE A 123 -13.12 -0.13 -0.98
CA ILE A 123 -13.34 1.31 -0.99
C ILE A 123 -14.44 1.67 0.00
N VAL A 124 -14.16 2.64 0.86
CA VAL A 124 -15.13 3.19 1.79
C VAL A 124 -15.93 4.28 1.10
N GLY A 125 -16.82 3.86 0.22
CA GLY A 125 -17.86 4.71 -0.37
C GLY A 125 -19.07 4.85 0.55
N THR A 126 -20.12 5.51 0.06
CA THR A 126 -21.34 5.82 0.84
C THR A 126 -21.98 4.60 1.50
N ASN A 127 -22.03 3.44 0.84
CA ASN A 127 -22.62 2.24 1.42
C ASN A 127 -21.78 1.70 2.59
N THR A 128 -20.46 1.67 2.42
CA THR A 128 -19.51 1.19 3.43
C THR A 128 -19.45 2.13 4.62
N SER A 129 -19.36 3.45 4.39
CA SER A 129 -19.32 4.44 5.48
C SER A 129 -20.60 4.45 6.31
N ASN A 130 -21.76 4.30 5.67
CA ASN A 130 -23.04 4.15 6.35
C ASN A 130 -23.11 2.88 7.20
N ALA A 131 -22.61 1.76 6.67
CA ALA A 131 -22.58 0.49 7.40
C ALA A 131 -21.61 0.51 8.59
N LEU A 132 -20.46 1.19 8.44
CA LEU A 132 -19.50 1.43 9.52
C LEU A 132 -19.99 2.46 10.55
N ALA A 133 -21.05 3.21 10.24
CA ALA A 133 -21.51 4.36 11.00
C ALA A 133 -20.39 5.38 11.26
N LEU A 134 -19.52 5.60 10.26
CA LEU A 134 -18.49 6.64 10.35
C LEU A 134 -19.15 8.01 10.52
N PRO A 135 -18.60 8.88 11.38
CA PRO A 135 -19.07 10.27 11.43
C PRO A 135 -18.95 10.86 10.02
N ALA A 136 -20.02 11.46 9.52
CA ALA A 136 -19.96 12.21 8.28
C ALA A 136 -18.85 13.25 8.46
N ALA A 137 -17.82 13.20 7.62
CA ALA A 137 -16.62 14.03 7.71
C ALA A 137 -17.04 15.46 8.07
N SER A 138 -16.87 15.82 9.33
CA SER A 138 -17.04 17.20 9.75
C SER A 138 -15.96 17.96 9.01
N ASN A 139 -16.37 19.00 8.31
CA ASN A 139 -15.50 19.90 7.58
C ASN A 139 -14.56 20.58 8.58
N GLU A 140 -13.47 19.91 8.94
CA GLU A 140 -12.38 20.49 9.71
C GLU A 140 -11.56 21.34 8.75
N THR A 141 -11.95 22.61 8.70
CA THR A 141 -11.06 23.71 8.34
C THR A 141 -9.73 23.46 9.05
N ALA A 142 -8.65 23.37 8.26
CA ALA A 142 -7.29 23.30 8.75
C ALA A 142 -7.07 24.36 9.84
N GLU A 143 -6.95 23.92 11.10
CA GLU A 143 -6.37 24.74 12.15
C GLU A 143 -4.85 24.72 11.95
N GLU A 144 -4.39 25.78 11.29
CA GLU A 144 -3.03 26.29 11.34
C GLU A 144 -2.58 26.42 12.81
N PRO A 145 -1.47 25.79 13.24
CA PRO A 145 -0.85 26.17 14.51
C PRO A 145 -0.03 27.45 14.27
N ALA A 146 -0.62 28.60 14.58
CA ALA A 146 0.11 29.87 14.69
C ALA A 146 0.83 29.97 16.05
N GLU A 147 2.17 29.91 15.99
CA GLU A 147 3.14 30.86 16.55
C GLU A 147 3.06 31.30 18.03
N GLU A 148 4.14 31.05 18.80
CA GLU A 148 5.12 32.11 19.09
C GLU A 148 6.31 31.59 19.92
N GLY A 149 7.52 31.84 19.41
CA GLY A 149 8.78 31.57 20.10
C GLY A 149 9.94 32.36 19.48
N ASN A 150 9.77 33.68 19.40
CA ASN A 150 10.77 34.67 18.98
C ASN A 150 12.20 34.33 19.45
N ILE A 151 13.14 34.16 18.51
CA ILE A 151 14.57 34.39 18.80
C ILE A 151 15.13 35.40 17.81
N ILE A 152 15.65 36.46 18.41
CA ILE A 152 16.21 37.68 17.85
C ILE A 152 17.49 37.36 17.07
N ILE A 153 17.58 37.91 15.86
CA ILE A 153 18.79 37.98 15.06
C ILE A 153 19.67 39.09 15.64
N GLU A 154 20.79 38.73 16.28
CA GLU A 154 21.93 39.65 16.42
C GLU A 154 23.09 39.13 15.57
N GLU A 155 23.30 39.82 14.46
CA GLU A 155 24.48 39.74 13.61
C GLU A 155 25.65 40.41 14.34
N THR A 156 26.70 39.63 14.67
CA THR A 156 28.03 40.19 14.89
C THR A 156 29.08 39.33 14.21
N ASP A 157 29.88 40.01 13.39
CA ASP A 157 30.93 39.49 12.53
C ASP A 157 32.07 38.77 13.27
N ASN A 158 32.43 37.61 12.70
CA ASN A 158 33.79 37.17 12.35
C ASN A 158 34.84 36.95 13.47
N THR A 159 35.27 35.70 13.65
CA THR A 159 36.68 35.30 13.42
C THR A 159 36.87 33.78 13.53
N ASN A 160 37.13 33.16 12.38
CA ASN A 160 38.15 32.13 12.12
C ASN A 160 38.65 31.28 13.31
N ASP A 161 38.12 30.05 13.45
CA ASP A 161 38.94 28.91 13.86
C ASP A 161 38.45 27.61 13.21
N SER A 162 39.42 26.84 12.75
CA SER A 162 39.33 25.71 11.85
C SER A 162 39.39 24.43 12.67
N SER A 163 38.35 23.59 12.66
CA SER A 163 38.51 22.12 12.69
C SER A 163 37.19 21.36 12.66
N SER A 164 37.18 20.33 11.80
CA SER A 164 36.26 19.19 11.69
C SER A 164 34.78 19.49 11.49
N ASN A 165 34.43 19.72 10.22
CA ASN A 165 33.15 19.33 9.64
C ASN A 165 33.02 17.79 9.74
N GLU A 166 32.34 17.27 10.75
CA GLU A 166 31.63 16.00 10.59
C GLU A 166 30.38 16.31 9.77
N ALA A 167 30.52 16.20 8.45
CA ALA A 167 29.38 16.10 7.57
C ALA A 167 28.68 14.78 7.92
N GLU A 168 27.45 14.86 8.42
CA GLU A 168 26.58 13.70 8.41
C GLU A 168 26.42 13.25 6.95
N THR A 169 27.14 12.19 6.60
CA THR A 169 27.04 11.57 5.30
C THR A 169 25.70 10.87 5.26
N VAL A 170 24.67 11.52 4.71
CA VAL A 170 23.45 10.81 4.29
C VAL A 170 23.91 9.63 3.42
N PRO A 171 23.59 8.38 3.78
CA PRO A 171 24.01 7.23 3.01
C PRO A 171 23.53 7.40 1.56
N SER A 172 24.45 7.41 0.61
CA SER A 172 24.10 7.48 -0.81
C SER A 172 23.27 6.26 -1.19
N ALA A 173 22.16 6.46 -1.90
CA ALA A 173 21.28 5.40 -2.38
C ALA A 173 21.96 4.55 -3.47
N THR A 174 22.89 3.69 -3.05
CA THR A 174 23.58 2.74 -3.91
C THR A 174 23.02 1.34 -3.70
N ALA A 175 23.14 0.48 -4.70
CA ALA A 175 22.71 -0.92 -4.61
C ALA A 175 23.32 -1.63 -3.38
N ALA A 176 24.58 -1.36 -3.07
CA ALA A 176 25.26 -1.92 -1.91
C ALA A 176 24.62 -1.49 -0.59
N ASN A 177 24.21 -0.22 -0.46
CA ASN A 177 23.58 0.29 0.76
C ASN A 177 22.14 -0.20 0.90
N VAL A 178 21.40 -0.31 -0.21
CA VAL A 178 20.05 -0.92 -0.23
C VAL A 178 20.11 -2.37 0.25
N VAL A 179 21.03 -3.17 -0.30
CA VAL A 179 21.21 -4.56 0.12
C VAL A 179 21.67 -4.66 1.57
N ALA A 180 22.62 -3.83 2.00
CA ALA A 180 23.07 -3.82 3.40
C ALA A 180 21.94 -3.48 4.37
N ALA A 181 21.08 -2.52 4.02
CA ALA A 181 19.89 -2.18 4.80
C ALA A 181 18.89 -3.34 4.85
N ALA A 182 18.65 -4.02 3.73
CA ALA A 182 17.80 -5.21 3.67
C ALA A 182 18.34 -6.37 4.52
N GLU A 183 19.64 -6.64 4.44
CA GLU A 183 20.31 -7.69 5.23
C GLU A 183 20.28 -7.39 6.73
N SER A 184 20.29 -6.12 7.13
CA SER A 184 20.29 -5.70 8.54
C SER A 184 19.05 -6.13 9.33
N VAL A 185 17.95 -6.41 8.62
CA VAL A 185 16.66 -6.82 9.21
C VAL A 185 16.30 -8.27 8.91
N LEU A 186 17.23 -9.09 8.38
CA LEU A 186 17.00 -10.53 8.24
C LEU A 186 16.58 -11.17 9.58
N GLY A 187 15.51 -11.95 9.52
CA GLY A 187 14.91 -12.62 10.69
C GLY A 187 13.96 -11.75 11.50
N VAL A 188 13.76 -10.46 11.17
CA VAL A 188 12.67 -9.68 11.76
C VAL A 188 11.34 -10.37 11.44
N PRO A 189 10.48 -10.64 12.44
CA PRO A 189 9.22 -11.34 12.20
C PRO A 189 8.31 -10.59 11.24
N TYR A 190 7.50 -11.35 10.50
CA TYR A 190 6.45 -10.74 9.71
C TYR A 190 5.38 -10.19 10.64
N GLN A 191 5.06 -8.92 10.44
CA GLN A 191 3.94 -8.29 11.09
C GLN A 191 3.20 -7.54 10.01
N TRP A 192 1.98 -7.96 9.70
CA TRP A 192 1.11 -7.25 8.78
C TRP A 192 0.98 -5.79 9.24
N GLY A 193 1.28 -4.82 8.37
CA GLY A 193 1.39 -3.40 8.72
C GLY A 193 2.69 -2.91 9.32
N GLY A 194 3.58 -3.83 9.65
CA GLY A 194 4.84 -3.51 10.32
C GLY A 194 5.75 -2.65 9.47
N THR A 195 6.28 -1.58 10.05
CA THR A 195 7.20 -0.63 9.41
C THR A 195 8.52 -0.46 10.16
N THR A 196 8.78 -1.29 11.17
CA THR A 196 9.93 -1.13 12.07
C THR A 196 10.67 -2.44 12.30
N ALA A 197 11.89 -2.39 12.83
CA ALA A 197 12.70 -3.58 13.09
C ALA A 197 12.11 -4.54 14.16
N SER A 198 10.98 -4.23 14.80
CA SER A 198 10.26 -5.19 15.65
C SER A 198 9.28 -6.09 14.88
N GLY A 199 8.93 -5.70 13.66
CA GLY A 199 8.02 -6.43 12.80
C GLY A 199 7.78 -5.67 11.50
N LEU A 200 7.88 -6.36 10.36
CA LEU A 200 7.76 -5.78 9.02
C LEU A 200 6.74 -6.56 8.20
N ASP A 201 5.90 -5.87 7.43
CA ASP A 201 5.22 -6.49 6.28
C ASP A 201 6.07 -6.31 5.02
N SER A 202 5.61 -6.84 3.88
CA SER A 202 6.39 -6.81 2.64
C SER A 202 6.64 -5.39 2.14
N SER A 203 5.63 -4.52 2.13
CA SER A 203 5.78 -3.13 1.68
C SER A 203 6.48 -2.25 2.71
N GLY A 204 6.27 -2.49 4.00
CA GLY A 204 6.93 -1.84 5.12
C GLY A 204 8.40 -2.23 5.22
N PHE A 205 8.76 -3.45 4.81
CA PHE A 205 10.16 -3.84 4.60
C PHE A 205 10.82 -3.02 3.51
N ILE A 206 10.17 -2.83 2.35
CA ILE A 206 10.73 -1.97 1.28
C ILE A 206 10.85 -0.52 1.76
N ASN A 207 9.81 0.03 2.40
CA ASN A 207 9.83 1.38 2.95
C ASN A 207 10.95 1.57 3.99
N TYR A 208 11.10 0.61 4.91
CA TYR A 208 12.18 0.59 5.89
C TYR A 208 13.55 0.63 5.22
N VAL A 209 13.79 -0.23 4.22
CA VAL A 209 15.08 -0.31 3.51
C VAL A 209 15.42 1.00 2.80
N PHE A 210 14.47 1.59 2.07
CA PHE A 210 14.71 2.81 1.30
C PHE A 210 14.83 4.06 2.19
N ASN A 211 14.12 4.11 3.32
CA ASN A 211 14.28 5.16 4.32
C ASN A 211 15.72 5.23 4.86
N GLN A 212 16.38 4.08 5.10
CA GLN A 212 17.77 4.02 5.57
C GLN A 212 18.78 4.57 4.56
N VAL A 213 18.42 4.63 3.27
CA VAL A 213 19.27 5.18 2.21
C VAL A 213 18.76 6.53 1.68
N GLY A 214 17.86 7.18 2.42
CA GLY A 214 17.38 8.52 2.12
C GLY A 214 16.47 8.62 0.89
N VAL A 215 15.81 7.52 0.51
CA VAL A 215 14.81 7.51 -0.57
C VAL A 215 13.43 7.36 0.05
N ASP A 216 12.59 8.36 -0.15
CA ASP A 216 11.19 8.31 0.25
C ASP A 216 10.37 7.60 -0.82
N ILE A 217 9.52 6.67 -0.40
CA ILE A 217 8.68 5.86 -1.29
C ILE A 217 7.31 5.66 -0.65
N SER A 218 6.32 5.41 -1.50
CA SER A 218 4.95 5.13 -1.11
C SER A 218 4.87 3.92 -0.16
N ARG A 219 3.86 3.90 0.72
CA ARG A 219 3.74 2.87 1.75
C ARG A 219 3.26 1.53 1.20
N THR A 220 2.50 1.51 0.09
CA THR A 220 1.85 0.30 -0.43
C THR A 220 2.51 -0.23 -1.69
N HIS A 221 2.33 -1.53 -1.97
CA HIS A 221 2.83 -2.15 -3.20
C HIS A 221 2.24 -1.53 -4.45
N ARG A 222 0.92 -1.25 -4.43
CA ARG A 222 0.22 -0.64 -5.57
C ARG A 222 0.79 0.74 -5.88
N GLU A 223 0.97 1.59 -4.89
CA GLU A 223 1.49 2.94 -5.10
C GLU A 223 2.97 2.91 -5.52
N MET A 224 3.80 2.07 -4.90
CA MET A 224 5.20 1.89 -5.37
C MET A 224 5.23 1.46 -6.84
N TRP A 225 4.34 0.53 -7.22
CA TRP A 225 4.24 0.05 -8.59
C TRP A 225 3.79 1.14 -9.58
N VAL A 226 2.89 2.02 -9.19
CA VAL A 226 2.33 3.05 -10.08
C VAL A 226 3.15 4.33 -10.09
N ASN A 227 3.58 4.82 -8.92
CA ASN A 227 4.08 6.18 -8.72
C ASN A 227 5.61 6.27 -8.61
N ASP A 228 6.27 5.23 -8.08
CA ASP A 228 7.66 5.37 -7.62
C ASP A 228 8.67 4.59 -8.46
N GLY A 229 9.89 5.10 -8.59
CA GLY A 229 10.96 4.42 -9.33
C GLY A 229 10.66 4.25 -10.83
N VAL A 230 11.54 3.53 -11.51
CA VAL A 230 11.51 3.35 -12.98
C VAL A 230 11.48 1.87 -13.32
N HIS A 231 10.56 1.45 -14.19
CA HIS A 231 10.52 0.07 -14.67
C HIS A 231 11.81 -0.35 -15.36
N VAL A 232 12.25 -1.58 -15.10
CA VAL A 232 13.42 -2.18 -15.72
C VAL A 232 13.05 -3.54 -16.33
N ASP A 233 13.63 -3.84 -17.50
CA ASP A 233 13.36 -5.10 -18.22
C ASP A 233 13.95 -6.33 -17.50
N SER A 234 15.00 -6.12 -16.69
CA SER A 234 15.65 -7.18 -15.90
C SER A 234 16.20 -6.59 -14.61
N PRO A 235 15.92 -7.21 -13.45
CA PRO A 235 16.34 -6.65 -12.17
C PRO A 235 17.86 -6.70 -12.00
N SER A 236 18.42 -5.58 -11.57
CA SER A 236 19.78 -5.47 -11.06
C SER A 236 19.76 -5.51 -9.52
N ILE A 237 20.90 -5.84 -8.91
CA ILE A 237 21.02 -5.85 -7.45
C ILE A 237 20.57 -4.50 -6.88
N GLY A 238 19.69 -4.52 -5.88
CA GLY A 238 19.10 -3.33 -5.26
C GLY A 238 17.79 -2.86 -5.89
N ASP A 239 17.38 -3.40 -7.03
CA ASP A 239 16.05 -3.13 -7.58
C ASP A 239 14.96 -3.84 -6.76
N VAL A 240 13.73 -3.32 -6.84
CA VAL A 240 12.55 -3.94 -6.22
C VAL A 240 11.85 -4.82 -7.25
N VAL A 241 11.64 -6.08 -6.90
CA VAL A 241 10.83 -7.03 -7.68
C VAL A 241 9.42 -7.07 -7.11
N PHE A 242 8.41 -7.10 -7.99
CA PHE A 242 7.00 -7.02 -7.62
C PHE A 242 6.22 -8.25 -8.07
N PHE A 243 5.20 -8.58 -7.30
CA PHE A 243 4.33 -9.73 -7.51
C PHE A 243 2.85 -9.39 -7.31
N GLU A 244 1.95 -10.03 -8.04
CA GLU A 244 0.49 -9.89 -7.91
C GLU A 244 -0.17 -11.19 -7.43
N GLY A 245 -1.38 -11.10 -6.88
CA GLY A 245 -2.18 -12.28 -6.51
C GLY A 245 -1.60 -13.14 -5.38
N THR A 246 -0.71 -12.58 -4.54
CA THR A 246 -0.19 -13.28 -3.35
C THR A 246 -1.18 -13.28 -2.18
N TYR A 247 -2.17 -12.39 -2.22
CA TYR A 247 -3.42 -12.39 -1.46
C TYR A 247 -4.51 -11.68 -2.29
N ASP A 248 -5.74 -11.61 -1.78
CA ASP A 248 -6.93 -11.15 -2.52
C ASP A 248 -6.99 -9.62 -2.68
N VAL A 249 -6.07 -9.09 -3.48
CA VAL A 249 -6.04 -7.70 -3.94
C VAL A 249 -5.71 -7.65 -5.43
N GLU A 250 -6.25 -6.64 -6.12
CA GLU A 250 -5.93 -6.40 -7.53
C GLU A 250 -4.53 -5.80 -7.68
N GLY A 251 -3.73 -6.26 -8.65
CA GLY A 251 -2.42 -5.66 -8.95
C GLY A 251 -1.31 -6.04 -7.97
N ALA A 252 -0.30 -5.16 -7.83
CA ALA A 252 0.88 -5.41 -7.01
C ALA A 252 0.47 -5.67 -5.54
N SER A 253 0.83 -6.85 -5.05
CA SER A 253 0.46 -7.39 -3.74
C SER A 253 1.68 -7.74 -2.89
N HIS A 254 2.84 -8.01 -3.50
CA HIS A 254 4.06 -8.32 -2.76
C HIS A 254 5.27 -7.73 -3.45
N SER A 255 6.34 -7.49 -2.71
CA SER A 255 7.63 -7.11 -3.27
C SER A 255 8.81 -7.59 -2.42
N GLY A 256 10.00 -7.52 -3.01
CA GLY A 256 11.27 -7.84 -2.38
C GLY A 256 12.43 -7.06 -3.01
N ILE A 257 13.55 -6.96 -2.29
CA ILE A 257 14.79 -6.38 -2.79
C ILE A 257 15.57 -7.47 -3.52
N TYR A 258 15.83 -7.28 -4.81
CA TYR A 258 16.62 -8.22 -5.60
C TYR A 258 18.09 -8.18 -5.21
N ILE A 259 18.67 -9.35 -4.92
CA ILE A 259 20.07 -9.49 -4.48
C ILE A 259 20.95 -10.24 -5.49
N GLY A 260 20.44 -10.47 -6.70
CA GLY A 260 21.14 -11.22 -7.75
C GLY A 260 20.81 -12.71 -7.71
N ASN A 261 21.31 -13.45 -8.72
CA ASN A 261 21.13 -14.91 -8.85
C ASN A 261 19.67 -15.40 -8.75
N ASN A 262 18.71 -14.61 -9.24
CA ASN A 262 17.27 -14.91 -9.11
C ASN A 262 16.81 -15.02 -7.65
N GLN A 263 17.45 -14.29 -6.74
CA GLN A 263 17.11 -14.25 -5.32
C GLN A 263 16.67 -12.85 -4.90
N MET A 264 15.80 -12.80 -3.90
CA MET A 264 15.38 -11.56 -3.24
C MET A 264 15.42 -11.69 -1.73
N ILE A 265 15.56 -10.58 -1.03
CA ILE A 265 15.18 -10.46 0.39
C ILE A 265 13.76 -9.89 0.42
N HIS A 266 12.87 -10.50 1.18
CA HIS A 266 11.50 -10.03 1.36
C HIS A 266 11.01 -10.35 2.78
N ALA A 267 9.99 -9.64 3.25
CA ALA A 267 9.21 -10.08 4.40
C ALA A 267 8.05 -10.97 3.92
N GLY A 268 8.03 -12.24 4.33
CA GLY A 268 6.92 -13.19 4.11
C GLY A 268 6.58 -13.93 5.40
N ASP A 269 5.76 -14.99 5.36
CA ASP A 269 5.25 -15.66 6.58
C ASP A 269 6.34 -16.06 7.63
N GLU A 270 7.57 -16.30 7.19
CA GLU A 270 8.72 -16.66 8.04
C GLU A 270 9.52 -15.45 8.56
N GLY A 271 9.04 -14.23 8.30
CA GLY A 271 9.74 -12.98 8.54
C GLY A 271 10.54 -12.50 7.34
N VAL A 272 11.52 -11.63 7.60
CA VAL A 272 12.44 -11.15 6.56
C VAL A 272 13.45 -12.24 6.24
N VAL A 273 13.35 -12.81 5.05
CA VAL A 273 14.16 -13.95 4.60
C VAL A 273 14.62 -13.80 3.16
N VAL A 274 15.59 -14.62 2.76
CA VAL A 274 15.99 -14.76 1.35
C VAL A 274 15.10 -15.79 0.69
N ALA A 275 14.52 -15.44 -0.47
CA ALA A 275 13.74 -16.34 -1.30
C ALA A 275 14.42 -16.57 -2.66
N ASP A 276 14.30 -17.80 -3.17
CA ASP A 276 14.65 -18.16 -4.54
C ASP A 276 13.42 -17.90 -5.44
N MET A 277 13.52 -16.91 -6.31
CA MET A 277 12.44 -16.54 -7.22
C MET A 277 12.23 -17.56 -8.34
N SER A 278 13.14 -18.52 -8.54
CA SER A 278 13.05 -19.48 -9.66
C SER A 278 11.99 -20.56 -9.45
N ILE A 279 11.43 -20.66 -8.24
CA ILE A 279 10.34 -21.59 -7.94
C ILE A 279 9.03 -21.13 -8.57
N ASP A 280 8.17 -22.10 -8.92
CA ASP A 280 6.91 -21.86 -9.64
C ASP A 280 6.02 -20.80 -8.99
N TYR A 281 5.97 -20.73 -7.66
CA TYR A 281 5.17 -19.72 -6.95
C TYR A 281 5.57 -18.29 -7.38
N TRP A 282 6.82 -17.89 -7.16
CA TRP A 282 7.28 -16.54 -7.49
C TRP A 282 7.23 -16.27 -8.99
N GLN A 283 7.54 -17.26 -9.82
CA GLN A 283 7.45 -17.11 -11.28
C GLN A 283 6.02 -16.87 -11.76
N ASN A 284 5.02 -17.51 -11.14
CA ASN A 284 3.62 -17.33 -11.51
C ASN A 284 3.02 -16.00 -11.03
N HIS A 285 3.60 -15.41 -9.98
CA HIS A 285 3.13 -14.15 -9.40
C HIS A 285 3.93 -12.93 -9.88
N TYR A 286 5.08 -13.11 -10.54
CA TYR A 286 5.97 -12.01 -10.92
C TYR A 286 5.38 -11.10 -11.99
N ILE A 287 5.30 -9.79 -11.69
CA ILE A 287 4.78 -8.77 -12.62
C ILE A 287 5.84 -7.83 -13.17
N GLY A 288 7.03 -7.79 -12.56
CA GLY A 288 8.16 -7.01 -13.05
C GLY A 288 9.06 -6.45 -11.95
N ALA A 289 9.96 -5.56 -12.35
CA ALA A 289 10.91 -4.92 -11.44
C ALA A 289 10.99 -3.41 -11.70
N LYS A 290 11.39 -2.66 -10.67
CA LYS A 290 11.63 -1.22 -10.75
C LYS A 290 12.91 -0.84 -10.00
N SER A 291 13.62 0.14 -10.54
CA SER A 291 14.78 0.74 -9.88
C SER A 291 14.40 2.05 -9.18
N PHE A 292 14.83 2.21 -7.94
CA PHE A 292 14.51 3.34 -7.06
C PHE A 292 15.74 4.18 -6.72
N ILE A 293 16.89 3.79 -7.25
CA ILE A 293 18.16 4.46 -7.05
C ILE A 293 18.67 4.95 -8.41
N GLN A 294 19.19 6.19 -8.45
CA GLN A 294 19.66 6.86 -9.66
C GLN A 294 21.18 6.98 -9.68
#